data_AF-A0A7R9MI33-F1
#
_entry.id   AF-A0A7R9MI33-F1
#
_cell.length_a   1.000
_cell.length_b   1.000
_cell.length_c   1.000
_cell.angle_alpha   90.00
_cell.angle_beta   90.00
_cell.angle_gamma   90.00
#
_symmetry.space_group_name_H-M   'P 1'
#
loop_
_entity.id
_entity.type
_entity.pdbx_description
1 polymer ?
#
loop_
_entity_poly.entity_id
_entity_poly.type
_entity_poly.pdbx_seq_one_letter_code
_entity_poly.pdbx_strand_id
1 'polypeptide(L)'
;MDDRDANSGKVDINGYPIWYERFGTGPKPILLIPGAIGTGRTDYWEQLEGDDALDTNRFTLIAVESPGWGRSAPPARRFDMNMYNRDAECYYQLMQHLGYEKFSVIAWSDGAKGALTLAIKYSNSVNAMVLSGASICGSKEAVRFLNTIVKVDSWGPGRLDSYLR
;
A
#
# COMPACT_ATOMS: atom_id res chain seq x y z
N MET A 1 -4.45 10.05 -27.02
CA MET A 1 -3.51 10.90 -26.28
C MET A 1 -2.64 9.95 -25.48
N ASP A 2 -1.33 10.06 -25.65
CA ASP A 2 -0.38 9.01 -25.31
C ASP A 2 0.04 9.17 -23.83
N ASP A 3 -0.61 8.43 -22.93
CA ASP A 3 -0.45 8.51 -21.47
C ASP A 3 0.81 7.77 -20.95
N ARG A 4 1.73 7.42 -21.85
CA ARG A 4 2.86 6.52 -21.58
C ARG A 4 4.04 7.17 -20.83
N ASP A 5 4.06 8.50 -20.72
CA ASP A 5 5.16 9.28 -20.11
C ASP A 5 4.83 9.92 -18.75
N ALA A 6 3.65 9.67 -18.17
CA ALA A 6 3.33 10.22 -16.86
C ALA A 6 3.99 9.40 -15.73
N ASN A 7 4.91 10.03 -14.97
CA ASN A 7 5.51 9.47 -13.75
C ASN A 7 4.48 9.28 -12.61
N SER A 8 3.25 9.72 -12.77
CA SER A 8 2.16 9.51 -11.82
C SER A 8 0.82 9.65 -12.53
N GLY A 9 -0.23 9.06 -11.97
CA GLY A 9 -1.53 9.08 -12.60
C GLY A 9 -2.65 8.62 -11.68
N LYS A 10 -3.86 8.66 -12.23
CA LYS A 10 -5.09 8.28 -11.55
C LYS A 10 -5.91 7.38 -12.46
N VAL A 11 -6.32 6.22 -11.96
CA VAL A 11 -7.15 5.26 -12.71
C VAL A 11 -8.44 5.04 -11.93
N ASP A 12 -9.59 5.21 -12.58
CA ASP A 12 -10.86 4.82 -11.98
C ASP A 12 -11.00 3.30 -12.02
N ILE A 13 -11.13 2.69 -10.84
CA ILE A 13 -11.32 1.26 -10.67
C ILE A 13 -12.56 1.07 -9.82
N ASN A 14 -13.65 0.65 -10.46
CA ASN A 14 -14.93 0.40 -9.81
C ASN A 14 -15.43 1.61 -8.97
N GLY A 15 -15.24 2.83 -9.48
CA GLY A 15 -15.61 4.06 -8.78
C GLY A 15 -14.64 4.50 -7.68
N TYR A 16 -13.44 3.90 -7.63
CA TYR A 16 -12.33 4.38 -6.81
C TYR A 16 -11.25 5.00 -7.71
N PRO A 17 -10.94 6.29 -7.57
CA PRO A 17 -9.93 6.97 -8.37
C PRO A 17 -8.53 6.69 -7.81
N ILE A 18 -7.97 5.51 -8.10
CA ILE A 18 -6.71 5.05 -7.53
C ILE A 18 -5.54 5.86 -8.10
N TRP A 19 -4.89 6.62 -7.22
CA TRP A 19 -3.65 7.33 -7.49
C TRP A 19 -2.45 6.40 -7.39
N TYR A 20 -1.49 6.59 -8.29
CA TYR A 20 -0.19 5.93 -8.24
C TYR A 20 0.92 6.86 -8.72
N GLU A 21 2.14 6.55 -8.28
CA GLU A 21 3.38 7.12 -8.79
C GLU A 21 4.25 5.99 -9.37
N ARG A 22 4.88 6.23 -10.51
CA ARG A 22 5.73 5.30 -11.24
C ARG A 22 7.17 5.79 -11.20
N PHE A 23 8.08 4.89 -10.86
CA PHE A 23 9.52 5.15 -10.85
C PHE A 23 10.26 4.07 -11.62
N GLY A 24 11.15 4.49 -12.52
CA GLY A 24 11.97 3.58 -13.32
C GLY A 24 11.26 2.93 -14.51
N THR A 25 12.07 2.30 -15.36
CA THR A 25 11.68 1.70 -16.63
C THR A 25 12.16 0.25 -16.75
N GLY A 26 12.68 -0.32 -15.66
CA GLY A 26 13.17 -1.67 -15.63
C GLY A 26 12.07 -2.72 -15.87
N PRO A 27 12.42 -3.90 -16.41
CA PRO A 27 11.44 -4.87 -16.89
C PRO A 27 10.68 -5.60 -15.75
N LYS A 28 11.03 -5.38 -14.49
CA LYS A 28 10.44 -6.07 -13.33
C LYS A 28 9.51 -5.13 -12.57
N PRO A 29 8.18 -5.19 -12.80
CA PRO A 29 7.24 -4.36 -12.08
C PRO A 29 7.11 -4.78 -10.61
N ILE A 30 7.14 -3.80 -9.71
CA ILE A 30 6.93 -3.97 -8.27
C ILE A 30 5.83 -3.01 -7.82
N LEU A 31 4.75 -3.55 -7.24
CA LEU A 31 3.73 -2.77 -6.57
C LEU A 31 4.14 -2.52 -5.10
N LEU A 32 4.17 -1.26 -4.68
CA LEU A 32 4.46 -0.84 -3.31
C LEU A 32 3.16 -0.43 -2.62
N ILE A 33 2.74 -1.17 -1.58
CA ILE A 33 1.45 -0.98 -0.90
C ILE A 33 1.67 -0.44 0.52
N PRO A 34 1.24 0.80 0.82
CA PRO A 34 1.50 1.45 2.10
C PRO A 34 0.65 0.85 3.24
N GLY A 35 1.02 1.20 4.47
CA GLY A 35 0.24 0.91 5.67
C GLY A 35 -1.03 1.74 5.78
N ALA A 36 -1.73 1.59 6.91
CA ALA A 36 -2.89 2.44 7.20
C ALA A 36 -2.47 3.91 7.32
N ILE A 37 -3.27 4.82 6.76
CA ILE A 37 -3.06 6.28 6.75
C ILE A 37 -1.86 6.74 5.87
N GLY A 38 -0.97 5.82 5.51
CA GLY A 38 0.17 6.08 4.63
C GLY A 38 -0.18 6.17 3.14
N THR A 39 0.83 6.55 2.36
CA THR A 39 0.84 6.59 0.90
C THR A 39 2.07 5.86 0.38
N GLY A 40 2.05 5.43 -0.88
CA GLY A 40 3.22 4.82 -1.51
C GLY A 40 4.48 5.68 -1.36
N ARG A 41 4.37 7.01 -1.50
CA ARG A 41 5.52 7.92 -1.36
C ARG A 41 5.97 8.09 0.10
N THR A 42 5.07 8.24 1.05
CA THR A 42 5.44 8.45 2.47
C THR A 42 6.06 7.22 3.10
N ASP A 43 5.55 6.04 2.77
CA ASP A 43 5.97 4.79 3.40
C ASP A 43 7.23 4.20 2.74
N TYR A 44 7.51 4.56 1.48
CA TYR A 44 8.61 4.01 0.70
C TYR A 44 9.61 5.05 0.18
N TRP A 45 9.64 6.27 0.73
CA TRP A 45 10.57 7.32 0.31
C TRP A 45 12.01 6.81 0.14
N GLU A 46 12.53 6.07 1.12
CA GLU A 46 13.90 5.54 1.08
C GLU A 46 14.12 4.57 -0.08
N GLN A 47 13.15 3.70 -0.39
CA GLN A 47 13.26 2.75 -1.50
C GLN A 47 13.04 3.40 -2.87
N LEU A 48 12.42 4.58 -2.91
CA LEU A 48 12.12 5.32 -4.13
C LEU A 48 13.24 6.30 -4.50
N GLU A 49 13.69 7.11 -3.53
CA GLU A 49 14.53 8.29 -3.75
C GLU A 49 15.64 8.46 -2.68
N GLY A 50 15.72 7.57 -1.68
CA GLY A 50 16.73 7.63 -0.61
C GLY A 50 18.08 7.01 -0.98
N ASP A 51 18.97 6.93 0.01
CA ASP A 51 20.33 6.39 -0.17
C ASP A 51 20.33 4.89 -0.55
N ASP A 52 19.27 4.17 -0.14
CA ASP A 52 19.03 2.75 -0.44
C ASP A 52 17.96 2.55 -1.54
N ALA A 53 17.81 3.53 -2.46
CA ALA A 53 16.83 3.46 -3.53
C ALA A 53 17.03 2.21 -4.40
N LEU A 54 15.92 1.61 -4.82
CA LEU A 54 15.94 0.44 -5.70
C LEU A 54 16.38 0.84 -7.12
N ASP A 55 17.15 -0.02 -7.77
CA ASP A 55 17.65 0.22 -9.13
C ASP A 55 16.51 0.32 -10.16
N THR A 56 16.26 1.54 -10.62
CA THR A 56 15.18 1.92 -11.55
C THR A 56 15.41 1.45 -12.98
N ASN A 57 16.61 0.96 -13.33
CA ASN A 57 16.88 0.28 -14.60
C ASN A 57 16.53 -1.21 -14.52
N ARG A 58 16.46 -1.79 -13.32
CA ARG A 58 16.09 -3.19 -13.09
C ARG A 58 14.63 -3.35 -12.75
N PHE A 59 14.05 -2.37 -12.07
CA PHE A 59 12.67 -2.41 -11.57
C PHE A 59 11.87 -1.21 -12.08
N THR A 60 10.58 -1.42 -12.30
CA THR A 60 9.59 -0.34 -12.37
C THR A 60 8.73 -0.41 -11.11
N LEU A 61 8.83 0.61 -10.28
CA LEU A 61 8.13 0.70 -9.00
C LEU A 61 6.82 1.45 -9.20
N ILE A 62 5.71 0.87 -8.75
CA ILE A 62 4.39 1.48 -8.75
C ILE A 62 4.00 1.70 -7.29
N ALA A 63 4.12 2.93 -6.82
CA ALA A 63 3.76 3.33 -5.46
C ALA A 63 2.30 3.76 -5.43
N VAL A 64 1.44 2.98 -4.79
CA VAL A 64 -0.02 3.21 -4.81
C VAL A 64 -0.51 3.93 -3.57
N GLU A 65 -1.61 4.68 -3.71
CA GLU A 65 -2.43 5.12 -2.59
C GLU A 65 -3.71 4.29 -2.54
N SER A 66 -3.91 3.56 -1.44
CA SER A 66 -5.00 2.60 -1.30
C SER A 66 -6.39 3.29 -1.33
N PRO A 67 -7.47 2.57 -1.71
CA PRO A 67 -8.80 3.15 -1.86
C PRO A 67 -9.26 3.98 -0.64
N GLY A 68 -9.58 5.24 -0.86
CA GLY A 68 -10.05 6.17 0.18
C GLY A 68 -8.96 6.76 1.08
N TRP A 69 -7.69 6.55 0.76
CA TRP A 69 -6.55 7.24 1.38
C TRP A 69 -5.94 8.27 0.43
N GLY A 70 -5.34 9.32 1.00
CA GLY A 70 -4.66 10.38 0.26
C GLY A 70 -5.44 10.92 -0.94
N ARG A 71 -4.81 10.89 -2.11
CA ARG A 71 -5.31 11.31 -3.43
C ARG A 71 -6.24 10.27 -4.06
N SER A 72 -6.33 9.07 -3.50
CA SER A 72 -7.32 8.03 -3.85
C SER A 72 -8.65 8.18 -3.09
N ALA A 73 -8.84 9.31 -2.40
CA ALA A 73 -10.13 9.81 -1.95
C ALA A 73 -10.62 10.94 -2.89
N PRO A 74 -11.93 11.14 -3.06
CA PRO A 74 -13.06 10.30 -2.59
C PRO A 74 -13.18 8.96 -3.34
N PRO A 75 -14.00 7.99 -2.89
CA PRO A 75 -14.83 7.99 -1.68
C PRO A 75 -14.01 7.83 -0.40
N ALA A 76 -14.60 8.13 0.76
CA ALA A 76 -13.94 7.92 2.05
C ALA A 76 -13.58 6.44 2.28
N ARG A 77 -12.48 6.19 2.99
CA ARG A 77 -12.05 4.84 3.38
C ARG A 77 -13.18 4.10 4.11
N ARG A 78 -13.50 2.90 3.65
CA ARG A 78 -14.55 2.05 4.22
C ARG A 78 -13.96 0.85 4.96
N PHE A 79 -14.13 0.83 6.28
CA PHE A 79 -13.68 -0.23 7.18
C PHE A 79 -14.76 -1.30 7.39
N ASP A 80 -15.18 -1.95 6.31
CA ASP A 80 -16.09 -3.10 6.37
C ASP A 80 -15.34 -4.43 6.20
N MET A 81 -16.02 -5.55 6.42
CA MET A 81 -15.44 -6.89 6.30
C MET A 81 -14.88 -7.19 4.89
N ASN A 82 -15.27 -6.41 3.88
CA ASN A 82 -14.83 -6.60 2.50
C ASN A 82 -13.68 -5.66 2.10
N MET A 83 -13.14 -4.87 3.03
CA MET A 83 -12.12 -3.85 2.75
C MET A 83 -10.89 -4.43 2.02
N TYR A 84 -10.29 -5.50 2.53
CA TYR A 84 -9.09 -6.07 1.91
C TYR A 84 -9.35 -6.75 0.56
N ASN A 85 -10.54 -7.33 0.36
CA ASN A 85 -10.93 -7.87 -0.95
C ASN A 85 -11.08 -6.77 -2.00
N ARG A 86 -11.63 -5.62 -1.59
CA ARG A 86 -11.79 -4.44 -2.43
C ARG A 86 -10.43 -3.82 -2.77
N ASP A 87 -9.56 -3.68 -1.77
CA ASP A 87 -8.20 -3.18 -1.97
C ASP A 87 -7.43 -4.08 -2.93
N ALA A 88 -7.47 -5.40 -2.72
CA ALA A 88 -6.84 -6.39 -3.59
C ALA A 88 -7.33 -6.29 -5.04
N GLU A 89 -8.63 -6.13 -5.26
CA GLU A 89 -9.19 -5.89 -6.60
C GLU A 89 -8.63 -4.59 -7.21
N CYS A 90 -8.58 -3.50 -6.45
CA CYS A 90 -8.05 -2.23 -6.93
C CYS A 90 -6.57 -2.33 -7.31
N TYR A 91 -5.75 -3.00 -6.50
CA TYR A 91 -4.34 -3.22 -6.80
C TYR A 91 -4.14 -4.09 -8.04
N TYR A 92 -4.90 -5.18 -8.15
CA TYR A 92 -4.85 -6.06 -9.32
C TYR A 92 -5.21 -5.32 -10.60
N GLN A 93 -6.37 -4.67 -10.62
CA GLN A 93 -6.88 -3.94 -11.78
C GLN A 93 -5.99 -2.75 -12.15
N LEU A 94 -5.37 -2.07 -11.17
CA LEU A 94 -4.39 -1.03 -11.44
C LEU A 94 -3.20 -1.61 -12.20
N MET A 95 -2.61 -2.70 -11.72
CA MET A 95 -1.47 -3.32 -12.39
C MET A 95 -1.84 -3.85 -13.78
N GLN A 96 -3.03 -4.42 -13.96
CA GLN A 96 -3.53 -4.82 -15.28
C GLN A 96 -3.69 -3.61 -16.22
N HIS A 97 -4.28 -2.51 -15.73
CA HIS A 97 -4.45 -1.29 -16.50
C HIS A 97 -3.11 -0.70 -16.97
N LEU A 98 -2.09 -0.78 -16.12
CA LEU A 98 -0.74 -0.34 -16.45
C LEU A 98 0.04 -1.32 -17.35
N GLY A 99 -0.57 -2.43 -17.75
CA GLY A 99 0.01 -3.42 -18.66
C GLY A 99 0.87 -4.50 -18.00
N TYR A 100 0.76 -4.67 -16.68
CA TYR A 100 1.54 -5.65 -15.92
C TYR A 100 0.70 -6.87 -15.53
N GLU A 101 0.73 -7.90 -16.38
CA GLU A 101 0.04 -9.17 -16.10
C GLU A 101 0.65 -9.92 -14.91
N LYS A 102 1.98 -9.81 -14.73
CA LYS A 102 2.73 -10.45 -13.65
C LYS A 102 3.70 -9.46 -13.00
N PHE A 103 3.65 -9.36 -11.67
CA PHE A 103 4.41 -8.36 -10.90
C PHE A 103 4.75 -8.87 -9.49
N SER A 104 5.74 -8.24 -8.85
CA SER A 104 6.08 -8.51 -7.44
C SER A 104 5.44 -7.46 -6.53
N VAL A 105 5.34 -7.75 -5.24
CA VAL A 105 4.71 -6.86 -4.25
C VAL A 105 5.63 -6.62 -3.07
N ILE A 106 5.75 -5.37 -2.65
CA ILE A 106 6.30 -4.99 -1.33
C ILE A 106 5.19 -4.30 -0.57
N ALA A 107 4.89 -4.77 0.65
CA ALA A 107 3.79 -4.24 1.42
C ALA A 107 4.09 -4.18 2.92
N TRP A 108 3.63 -3.11 3.57
CA TRP A 108 3.83 -2.83 4.98
C TRP A 108 2.50 -2.75 5.75
N SER A 109 2.48 -3.30 6.97
CA SER A 109 1.40 -3.13 7.95
C SER A 109 0.01 -3.53 7.40
N ASP A 110 -0.96 -2.60 7.37
CA ASP A 110 -2.30 -2.84 6.83
C ASP A 110 -2.26 -3.23 5.33
N GLY A 111 -1.36 -2.61 4.57
CA GLY A 111 -1.12 -2.93 3.16
C GLY A 111 -0.69 -4.38 2.96
N ALA A 112 0.04 -4.97 3.91
CA ALA A 112 0.45 -6.37 3.84
C ALA A 112 -0.74 -7.35 3.92
N LYS A 113 -1.83 -6.98 4.61
CA LYS A 113 -3.08 -7.77 4.62
C LYS A 113 -3.80 -7.70 3.28
N GLY A 114 -3.83 -6.51 2.67
CA GLY A 114 -4.33 -6.31 1.30
C GLY A 114 -3.51 -7.10 0.28
N ALA A 115 -2.18 -7.06 0.40
CA ALA A 115 -1.25 -7.80 -0.45
C ALA A 115 -1.43 -9.32 -0.35
N LEU A 116 -1.64 -9.86 0.87
CA LEU A 116 -1.92 -11.28 1.05
C LEU A 116 -3.24 -11.68 0.39
N THR A 117 -4.28 -10.84 0.55
CA THR A 117 -5.58 -11.05 -0.10
C THR A 117 -5.46 -11.02 -1.62
N LEU A 118 -4.65 -10.11 -2.17
CA LEU A 118 -4.29 -10.03 -3.59
C LEU A 118 -3.65 -11.33 -4.08
N ALA A 119 -2.64 -11.85 -3.37
CA ALA A 119 -1.96 -13.09 -3.77
C ALA A 119 -2.85 -14.34 -3.67
N ILE A 120 -3.79 -14.39 -2.71
CA ILE A 120 -4.77 -15.47 -2.61
C ILE A 120 -5.74 -15.44 -3.80
N LYS A 121 -6.23 -14.25 -4.19
CA LYS A 121 -7.22 -14.11 -5.26
C LYS A 121 -6.63 -14.17 -6.67
N TYR A 122 -5.43 -13.64 -6.86
CA TYR A 122 -4.78 -13.48 -8.17
C TYR A 122 -3.36 -14.05 -8.16
N SER A 123 -3.22 -15.28 -7.67
CA SER A 123 -1.93 -15.97 -7.49
C SER A 123 -1.08 -16.04 -8.76
N ASN A 124 -1.72 -16.13 -9.95
CA ASN A 124 -1.01 -16.18 -11.23
C ASN A 124 -0.30 -14.86 -11.58
N SER A 125 -0.79 -13.73 -11.07
CA SER A 125 -0.24 -12.40 -11.33
C SER A 125 0.81 -11.97 -10.32
N VAL A 126 0.86 -12.59 -9.14
CA VAL A 126 1.86 -12.28 -8.12
C VAL A 126 3.08 -13.18 -8.26
N ASN A 127 4.22 -12.60 -8.66
CA ASN A 127 5.48 -13.31 -8.85
C ASN A 127 6.22 -13.60 -7.54
N ALA A 128 6.33 -12.59 -6.68
CA ALA A 128 7.02 -12.66 -5.40
C ALA A 128 6.49 -11.57 -4.46
N MET A 129 6.67 -11.75 -3.14
CA MET A 129 6.20 -10.81 -2.13
C MET A 129 7.23 -10.58 -1.02
N VAL A 130 7.36 -9.34 -0.59
CA VAL A 130 8.03 -8.97 0.67
C VAL A 130 6.99 -8.30 1.57
N LEU A 131 6.70 -8.92 2.70
CA LEU A 131 5.68 -8.47 3.65
C LEU A 131 6.31 -8.13 4.99
N SER A 132 5.96 -6.97 5.55
CA SER A 132 6.46 -6.54 6.86
C SER A 132 5.35 -5.93 7.71
N GLY A 133 5.37 -6.15 9.02
CA GLY A 133 4.39 -5.59 9.96
C GLY A 133 2.96 -6.16 9.84
N ALA A 134 2.76 -7.27 9.14
CA ALA A 134 1.43 -7.85 8.95
C ALA A 134 0.91 -8.55 10.22
N SER A 135 -0.35 -8.26 10.60
CA SER A 135 -1.08 -9.02 11.63
C SER A 135 -2.32 -9.67 11.00
N ILE A 136 -2.24 -10.97 10.71
CA ILE A 136 -3.26 -11.71 9.95
C ILE A 136 -4.42 -12.16 10.85
N CYS A 137 -4.15 -12.42 12.13
CA CYS A 137 -5.18 -12.75 13.12
C CYS A 137 -5.18 -11.75 14.28
N GLY A 138 -6.38 -11.38 14.73
CA GLY A 138 -6.57 -10.62 15.96
C GLY A 138 -6.26 -11.50 17.16
N SER A 139 -4.97 -11.69 17.47
CA SER A 139 -4.57 -12.33 18.72
C SER A 139 -4.93 -11.42 19.89
N LYS A 140 -5.14 -11.98 21.08
CA LYS A 140 -5.39 -11.16 22.28
C LYS A 140 -4.22 -10.22 22.53
N GLU A 141 -3.01 -10.62 22.15
CA GLU A 141 -1.78 -9.86 22.21
C GLU A 141 -1.83 -8.66 21.24
N ALA A 142 -2.25 -8.88 19.99
CA ALA A 142 -2.42 -7.80 19.02
C ALA A 142 -3.49 -6.80 19.45
N VAL A 143 -4.63 -7.28 19.99
CA VAL A 143 -5.69 -6.42 20.53
C VAL A 143 -5.19 -5.63 21.75
N ARG A 144 -4.43 -6.26 22.65
CA ARG A 144 -3.82 -5.56 23.80
C ARG A 144 -2.84 -4.48 23.34
N PHE A 145 -1.97 -4.79 22.38
CA PHE A 145 -1.04 -3.82 21.80
C PHE A 145 -1.76 -2.66 21.12
N LEU A 146 -2.78 -2.92 20.31
CA LEU A 146 -3.57 -1.86 19.69
C LEU A 146 -4.21 -0.97 20.76
N ASN A 147 -4.79 -1.55 21.82
CA ASN A 147 -5.38 -0.78 22.91
C ASN A 147 -4.39 0.17 23.60
N THR A 148 -3.10 -0.15 23.70
CA THR A 148 -2.10 0.77 24.26
C THR A 148 -1.72 1.91 23.30
N ILE A 149 -2.03 1.76 22.02
CA ILE A 149 -1.81 2.82 21.03
C ILE A 149 -3.05 3.71 20.90
N VAL A 150 -4.26 3.15 20.85
CA VAL A 150 -5.47 3.95 20.56
C VAL A 150 -5.99 4.73 21.77
N LYS A 151 -5.80 4.23 22.99
CA LYS A 151 -6.27 4.92 24.20
C LYS A 151 -5.18 5.83 24.73
N VAL A 152 -5.28 7.12 24.45
CA VAL A 152 -4.34 8.14 24.94
C VAL A 152 -4.26 8.10 26.47
N ASP A 153 -5.37 7.84 27.17
CA ASP A 153 -5.43 7.69 28.63
C ASP A 153 -4.61 6.50 29.17
N SER A 154 -4.21 5.56 28.29
CA SER A 154 -3.36 4.42 28.66
C SER A 154 -1.88 4.66 28.41
N TRP A 155 -1.50 5.83 27.89
CA TRP A 155 -0.11 6.15 27.59
C TRP A 155 0.63 6.54 28.88
N GLY A 156 1.87 6.06 29.02
CA GLY A 156 2.74 6.48 30.12
C GLY A 156 3.10 7.97 30.03
N PRO A 157 3.47 8.61 31.16
CA PRO A 157 3.68 10.06 31.23
C PRO A 157 4.63 10.60 30.16
N GLY A 158 5.76 9.92 29.93
CA GLY A 158 6.76 10.36 28.95
C GLY A 158 6.26 10.35 27.50
N ARG A 159 5.38 9.42 27.13
CA ARG A 159 4.79 9.38 25.78
C ARG A 159 3.73 10.47 25.62
N LEU A 160 2.91 10.68 26.65
CA LEU A 160 1.90 11.73 26.66
C LEU A 160 2.55 13.12 26.56
N ASP A 161 3.59 13.37 27.35
CA ASP A 161 4.34 14.64 27.35
C ASP A 161 5.01 14.93 26.00
N SER A 162 5.47 13.90 25.29
CA SER A 162 6.02 14.06 23.92
C SER A 162 4.96 14.36 22.86
N TYR A 163 3.71 13.93 23.08
CA TYR A 163 2.61 14.11 22.13
C TYR A 163 1.92 15.47 22.27
N LEU A 164 1.90 16.04 23.48
CA LEU A 164 1.27 17.33 23.77
C LEU A 164 2.18 18.55 23.50
N ARG A 165 3.43 18.32 23.06
CA ARG A 165 4.38 19.37 22.66
C ARG A 165 4.32 19.59 21.15
#